data_AF-A0A1G5WL46-F1
#
_entry.id   AF-A0A1G5WL46-F1
#
_cell.length_a   1.000
_cell.length_b   1.000
_cell.length_c   1.000
_cell.angle_alpha   90.00
_cell.angle_beta   90.00
_cell.angle_gamma   90.00
#
_symmetry.space_group_name_H-M   'P 1'
#
loop_
_entity.id
_entity.type
_entity.pdbx_description
1 polymer ?
#
loop_
_entity_poly.entity_id
_entity_poly.type
_entity_poly.pdbx_seq_one_letter_code
_entity_poly.pdbx_strand_id
1 'polypeptide(L)'
;MNPDVYYIDFDVEEVSLKINSIMSRWSAHLLKITGQKWQVLNHDDEIIYECHFFIDFKNLEGRIKLEDLKLNVIHHIESLRDDTIYIDNMIIPDLLY
;
A
#
# COMPACT_ATOMS: atom_id res chain seq x y z
N MET A 1 16.31 -0.18 -6.49
CA MET A 1 15.00 -0.73 -6.92
C MET A 1 14.20 0.40 -7.52
N ASN A 2 13.49 0.18 -8.63
CA ASN A 2 12.63 1.21 -9.22
C ASN A 2 11.23 1.07 -8.63
N PRO A 3 10.62 2.14 -8.11
CA PRO A 3 9.27 2.07 -7.57
C PRO A 3 8.25 1.90 -8.70
N ASP A 4 7.21 1.13 -8.44
CA ASP A 4 6.06 1.08 -9.32
C ASP A 4 5.23 2.35 -9.17
N VAL A 5 4.82 2.93 -10.29
CA VAL A 5 4.12 4.21 -10.32
C VAL A 5 2.72 4.01 -10.85
N TYR A 6 1.72 4.44 -10.08
CA TYR A 6 0.31 4.32 -10.39
C TYR A 6 -0.33 5.70 -10.50
N TYR A 7 -1.10 5.92 -11.55
CA TYR A 7 -1.92 7.12 -11.74
C TYR A 7 -3.37 6.82 -11.40
N ILE A 8 -4.24 7.83 -11.43
CA ILE A 8 -5.63 7.75 -10.95
C ILE A 8 -6.52 6.67 -11.61
N ASP A 9 -6.12 6.21 -12.79
CA ASP A 9 -6.78 5.17 -13.57
C ASP A 9 -6.32 3.74 -13.22
N PHE A 10 -5.52 3.57 -12.16
CA PHE A 10 -5.11 2.24 -11.71
C PHE A 10 -6.30 1.34 -11.36
N ASP A 11 -6.15 0.06 -11.69
CA ASP A 11 -7.10 -0.98 -11.33
C ASP A 11 -6.80 -1.46 -9.89
N VAL A 12 -7.80 -1.34 -9.01
CA VAL A 12 -7.63 -1.67 -7.58
C VAL A 12 -7.36 -3.16 -7.40
N GLU A 13 -8.02 -4.03 -8.17
CA GLU A 13 -7.90 -5.47 -8.05
C GLU A 13 -6.52 -5.94 -8.53
N GLU A 14 -6.06 -5.44 -9.68
CA GLU A 14 -4.73 -5.75 -10.22
C GLU A 14 -3.62 -5.35 -9.25
N VAL A 15 -3.69 -4.11 -8.73
CA VAL A 15 -2.69 -3.60 -7.78
C VAL A 15 -2.76 -4.35 -6.45
N SER A 16 -3.95 -4.67 -5.96
CA SER A 16 -4.14 -5.48 -4.76
C SER A 16 -3.46 -6.84 -4.91
N LEU A 17 -3.75 -7.57 -6.00
CA LEU A 17 -3.17 -8.89 -6.26
C LEU A 17 -1.64 -8.85 -6.33
N LYS A 18 -1.09 -7.81 -6.96
CA LYS A 18 0.36 -7.63 -7.04
C LYS A 18 0.99 -7.39 -5.68
N ILE A 19 0.44 -6.47 -4.87
CA ILE A 19 0.94 -6.21 -3.52
C ILE A 19 0.79 -7.46 -2.65
N ASN A 20 -0.36 -8.13 -2.68
CA ASN A 20 -0.63 -9.35 -1.92
C ASN A 20 0.34 -10.48 -2.29
N SER A 21 0.67 -10.64 -3.57
CA SER A 21 1.67 -11.62 -4.01
C SER A 21 3.05 -11.34 -3.41
N ILE A 22 3.43 -10.07 -3.29
CA ILE A 22 4.70 -9.66 -2.69
C ILE A 22 4.67 -9.87 -1.18
N MET A 23 3.58 -9.48 -0.51
CA MET A 23 3.39 -9.67 0.94
C MET A 23 3.36 -11.14 1.34
N SER A 24 2.89 -12.04 0.47
CA SER A 24 2.86 -13.49 0.74
C SER A 24 4.24 -14.15 0.66
N ARG A 25 5.30 -13.41 0.32
CA ARG A 25 6.67 -13.93 0.28
C ARG A 25 7.24 -13.88 1.68
N TRP A 26 7.98 -14.92 2.07
CA TRP A 26 8.61 -15.04 3.40
C TRP A 26 9.65 -13.94 3.70
N SER A 27 10.03 -13.16 2.68
CA SER A 27 10.90 -12.01 2.85
C SER A 27 10.13 -10.73 3.21
N ALA A 28 8.81 -10.69 3.12
CA ALA A 28 8.02 -9.53 3.50
C ALA A 28 7.64 -9.62 4.98
N HIS A 29 7.85 -8.53 5.72
CA HIS A 29 7.56 -8.45 7.15
C HIS A 29 6.69 -7.24 7.49
N LEU A 30 6.87 -6.13 6.78
CA LEU A 30 6.19 -4.89 7.10
C LEU A 30 5.68 -4.18 5.85
N LEU A 31 4.41 -3.83 5.82
CA LEU A 31 3.87 -2.83 4.90
C LEU A 31 3.81 -1.47 5.59
N LYS A 32 4.57 -0.50 5.08
CA LYS A 32 4.56 0.89 5.53
C LYS A 32 3.80 1.76 4.54
N ILE A 33 2.66 2.29 4.97
CA ILE A 33 1.81 3.20 4.21
C ILE A 33 2.09 4.63 4.68
N THR A 34 2.56 5.49 3.78
CA THR A 34 2.81 6.92 4.06
C THR A 34 2.15 7.77 2.98
N GLY A 35 0.85 8.04 3.16
CA GLY A 35 0.04 8.74 2.16
C GLY A 35 -0.02 7.97 0.85
N GLN A 36 0.51 8.58 -0.22
CA GLN A 36 0.57 7.98 -1.56
C GLN A 36 1.83 7.13 -1.80
N LYS A 37 2.71 6.98 -0.80
CA LYS A 37 3.92 6.17 -0.89
C LYS A 37 3.82 4.94 0.00
N TRP A 38 3.88 3.76 -0.59
CA TRP A 38 3.74 2.49 0.10
C TRP A 38 5.00 1.66 -0.09
N GLN A 39 5.50 1.07 0.99
CA GLN A 39 6.77 0.35 1.00
C GLN A 39 6.58 -0.99 1.70
N VAL A 40 7.11 -2.06 1.12
CA VAL A 40 7.21 -3.36 1.76
C VAL A 40 8.66 -3.57 2.18
N LEU A 41 8.85 -3.91 3.45
CA LEU A 41 10.15 -4.14 4.06
C LEU A 41 10.29 -5.60 4.47
N ASN A 42 11.52 -6.10 4.45
CA ASN A 42 11.88 -7.38 5.04
C ASN A 42 12.19 -7.25 6.54
N HIS A 43 12.56 -8.36 7.19
CA HIS A 43 12.95 -8.39 8.60
C HIS A 43 14.21 -7.59 8.93
N ASP A 44 15.00 -7.21 7.92
CA ASP A 44 16.21 -6.39 8.05
C ASP A 44 15.94 -4.89 7.77
N ASP A 45 14.66 -4.48 7.72
CA ASP A 45 14.22 -3.12 7.35
C ASP A 45 14.66 -2.67 5.93
N GLU A 46 14.99 -3.60 5.05
CA GLU A 46 15.32 -3.32 3.65
C GLU A 46 14.04 -3.27 2.81
N ILE A 47 13.93 -2.25 1.96
CA ILE A 47 12.79 -2.07 1.06
C ILE A 47 12.89 -3.11 -0.07
N ILE A 48 11.98 -4.07 -0.08
CA ILE A 48 11.87 -5.12 -1.11
C ILE A 48 10.82 -4.80 -2.18
N TYR A 49 9.91 -3.88 -1.89
CA TYR A 49 8.94 -3.35 -2.85
C TYR A 49 8.50 -1.93 -2.47
N GLU A 50 8.27 -1.10 -3.48
CA GLU A 50 7.85 0.29 -3.30
C GLU A 50 6.89 0.65 -4.43
N CYS A 51 5.75 1.23 -4.07
CA CYS A 51 4.84 1.83 -5.03
C CYS A 51 4.44 3.25 -4.64
N HIS A 52 4.28 4.08 -5.66
CA HIS A 52 3.89 5.47 -5.56
C HIS A 52 2.60 5.68 -6.34
N PHE A 53 1.59 6.17 -5.64
CA PHE A 53 0.35 6.63 -6.23
C PHE A 53 0.50 8.12 -6.55
N PHE A 54 -0.02 8.55 -7.69
CA PHE A 54 -0.14 9.96 -8.08
C PHE A 54 -1.62 10.26 -8.28
N ILE A 55 -2.30 10.48 -7.16
CA ILE A 55 -3.73 10.72 -7.08
C ILE A 55 -3.95 12.15 -6.62
N ASP A 56 -4.80 12.89 -7.31
CA ASP A 56 -5.32 14.15 -6.79
C ASP A 56 -6.32 13.84 -5.67
N PHE A 57 -6.02 14.19 -4.42
CA PHE A 57 -6.92 13.99 -3.28
C PHE A 57 -8.21 14.82 -3.38
N LYS A 58 -8.28 15.82 -4.26
CA LYS A 58 -9.54 16.50 -4.59
C LYS A 58 -10.47 15.62 -5.42
N ASN A 59 -9.93 14.61 -6.10
CA ASN A 59 -10.73 13.63 -6.82
C ASN A 59 -11.26 12.57 -5.85
N LEU A 60 -12.59 12.59 -5.67
CA LEU A 60 -13.29 11.63 -4.81
C LEU A 60 -13.08 10.18 -5.25
N GLU A 61 -13.08 9.91 -6.55
CA GLU A 61 -12.90 8.54 -7.08
C GLU A 61 -11.51 8.01 -6.74
N GLY A 62 -10.46 8.83 -6.94
CA GLY A 62 -9.10 8.46 -6.61
C GLY A 62 -8.91 8.15 -5.12
N ARG A 63 -9.55 8.92 -4.24
CA ARG A 63 -9.56 8.65 -2.79
C ARG A 63 -10.22 7.32 -2.46
N ILE A 64 -11.40 7.07 -3.01
CA ILE A 64 -12.15 5.82 -2.78
C ILE A 64 -11.30 4.63 -3.25
N LYS A 65 -10.67 4.70 -4.42
CA LYS A 65 -9.79 3.65 -4.93
C LYS A 65 -8.60 3.37 -4.01
N LEU A 66 -7.95 4.42 -3.48
CA LEU A 66 -6.80 4.24 -2.59
C LEU A 66 -7.21 3.64 -1.24
N GLU A 67 -8.36 4.04 -0.69
CA GLU A 67 -8.92 3.45 0.53
C GLU A 67 -9.35 1.99 0.32
N ASP A 68 -9.99 1.68 -0.81
CA ASP A 68 -10.38 0.30 -1.16
C ASP A 68 -9.15 -0.61 -1.33
N LEU A 69 -8.12 -0.14 -2.04
CA LEU A 69 -6.84 -0.82 -2.14
C LEU A 69 -6.23 -1.09 -0.75
N LYS A 70 -6.28 -0.10 0.14
CA LYS A 70 -5.72 -0.21 1.49
C LYS A 70 -6.45 -1.30 2.28
N LEU A 71 -7.78 -1.30 2.26
CA LEU A 71 -8.58 -2.33 2.91
C LEU A 71 -8.27 -3.72 2.37
N ASN A 72 -8.17 -3.89 1.04
CA ASN A 72 -7.86 -5.18 0.42
C ASN A 72 -6.50 -5.72 0.87
N VAL A 73 -5.48 -4.85 0.92
CA VAL A 73 -4.14 -5.26 1.33
C VAL A 73 -4.06 -5.53 2.84
N ILE A 74 -4.70 -4.72 3.69
CA ILE A 74 -4.76 -4.96 5.13
C ILE A 74 -5.45 -6.30 5.44
N HIS A 75 -6.61 -6.56 4.82
CA HIS A 75 -7.31 -7.83 5.01
C HIS A 75 -6.45 -9.01 4.56
N HIS A 76 -5.67 -8.86 3.48
CA HIS A 76 -4.73 -9.89 3.06
C HIS A 76 -3.66 -10.14 4.13
N ILE A 77 -3.04 -9.08 4.66
CA ILE A 77 -2.04 -9.19 5.73
C ILE A 77 -2.64 -9.87 6.97
N GLU A 78 -3.83 -9.50 7.39
CA GLU A 78 -4.52 -10.14 8.53
C GLU A 78 -4.84 -11.63 8.27
N SER A 79 -4.93 -12.04 7.00
CA SER A 79 -5.12 -13.43 6.60
C SER A 79 -3.82 -14.24 6.55
N LEU A 80 -2.67 -13.56 6.37
CA LEU A 80 -1.34 -14.15 6.49
C LEU A 80 -1.17 -14.50 7.98
N ARG A 81 -1.26 -15.78 8.31
CA ARG A 81 -1.09 -16.27 9.69
C ARG A 81 0.38 -16.29 10.12
N ASP A 82 1.11 -15.24 9.77
CA ASP A 82 2.52 -15.04 10.08
C ASP A 82 2.70 -13.74 10.88
N ASP A 83 3.95 -13.28 11.02
CA ASP A 83 4.31 -12.08 11.76
C ASP A 83 4.33 -10.81 10.90
N THR A 84 3.74 -10.86 9.69
CA THR A 84 3.62 -9.69 8.82
C THR A 84 2.71 -8.65 9.45
N ILE A 85 3.17 -7.41 9.52
CA ILE A 85 2.42 -6.28 10.08
C ILE A 85 2.27 -5.16 9.06
N TYR A 86 1.39 -4.20 9.35
CA TYR A 86 1.27 -2.96 8.61
C TYR A 86 1.35 -1.75 9.54
N ILE A 87 1.86 -0.64 9.02
CA ILE A 87 1.88 0.66 9.68
C ILE A 87 1.21 1.66 8.73
N ASP A 88 0.11 2.26 9.18
CA ASP A 88 -0.58 3.33 8.47
C ASP A 88 -0.20 4.70 9.07
N ASN A 89 0.68 5.42 8.37
CA ASN A 89 1.05 6.80 8.66
C ASN A 89 0.36 7.77 7.68
N MET A 90 -0.86 7.48 7.22
CA MET A 90 -1.66 8.45 6.48
C MET A 90 -1.95 9.67 7.34
N ILE A 91 -1.11 10.69 7.20
CA ILE A 91 -1.49 12.05 7.52
C ILE A 91 -2.39 12.48 6.36
N ILE A 92 -3.69 12.66 6.62
CA ILE A 92 -4.61 13.33 5.69
C ILE A 92 -4.49 14.83 5.97
N PRO A 93 -3.67 15.60 5.22
CA PRO A 93 -3.53 17.04 5.47
C PRO A 93 -4.85 17.80 5.29
N ASP A 94 -5.80 17.27 4.50
CA ASP A 94 -7.13 17.88 4.26
C ASP A 94 -8.15 17.72 5.41
N LEU A 95 -7.76 17.11 6.55
CA LEU A 95 -8.57 17.12 7.78
C LEU A 95 -8.03 18.12 8.83
N LEU A 96 -6.99 18.87 8.50
CA LEU A 96 -6.36 19.86 9.38
C LEU A 96 -6.72 21.32 9.05
N TYR A 97 -7.62 21.56 8.10
CA TYR A 97 -8.16 22.89 7.78
C TYR A 97 -9.66 22.85 7.45
#